data_AF-A0A160TM71-F1
#
_entry.id   AF-A0A160TM71-F1
#
_cell.length_a   1.000
_cell.length_b   1.000
_cell.length_c   1.000
_cell.angle_alpha   90.00
_cell.angle_beta   90.00
_cell.angle_gamma   90.00
#
_symmetry.space_group_name_H-M   'P 1'
#
loop_
_entity.id
_entity.type
_entity.pdbx_description
1 polymer ?
#
loop_
_entity_poly.entity_id
_entity_poly.type
_entity_poly.pdbx_seq_one_letter_code
_entity_poly.pdbx_strand_id
1 'polypeptide(L)'
;MTVNEFETILHALGTNIVQAFVRLETFPQDEPISDERHATLIVMLCEFFVSLPKKLIEVLDALDGLDGSEVRKEWASPLQKAVIKRVADEVMAVTERRARLAQSDDFYL
;
A
#
# COMPACT_ATOMS: atom_id res chain seq x y z
N MET A 1 13.57 21.67 -14.60
CA MET A 1 13.64 20.53 -13.68
C MET A 1 13.12 19.30 -14.40
N THR A 2 13.94 18.26 -14.50
CA THR A 2 13.55 16.95 -15.04
C THR A 2 12.90 16.10 -13.95
N VAL A 3 12.21 15.02 -14.34
CA VAL A 3 11.62 14.07 -13.38
C VAL A 3 12.71 13.44 -12.51
N ASN A 4 13.87 13.10 -13.07
CA ASN A 4 14.99 12.54 -12.31
C ASN A 4 15.60 13.54 -11.33
N GLU A 5 15.72 14.81 -11.72
CA GLU A 5 16.17 15.88 -10.82
C GLU A 5 15.19 16.06 -9.66
N PHE A 6 13.89 16.05 -9.94
CA PHE A 6 12.87 16.17 -8.91
C PHE A 6 12.86 14.96 -7.97
N GLU A 7 12.95 13.75 -8.51
CA GLU A 7 13.04 12.51 -7.72
C GLU A 7 14.28 12.50 -6.82
N THR A 8 15.41 13.01 -7.32
CA THR A 8 16.63 13.16 -6.51
C THR A 8 16.41 14.09 -5.32
N ILE A 9 15.71 15.22 -5.54
CA ILE A 9 15.37 16.16 -4.47
C ILE A 9 14.42 15.50 -3.46
N LEU A 10 13.39 14.80 -3.93
CA LEU A 10 12.43 14.11 -3.06
C LEU A 10 13.09 13.02 -2.22
N HIS A 11 14.00 12.25 -2.80
CA HIS A 11 14.80 11.27 -2.07
C HIS A 11 15.69 11.92 -1.01
N ALA A 12 16.31 13.06 -1.30
CA ALA A 12 17.08 13.82 -0.31
C ALA A 12 16.20 14.32 0.86
N LEU A 13 14.90 14.50 0.62
CA LEU A 13 13.90 14.85 1.64
C LEU A 13 13.27 13.62 2.33
N GLY A 14 13.75 12.41 2.05
CA GLY A 14 13.24 11.17 2.66
C GLY A 14 11.90 10.70 2.11
N THR A 15 11.53 11.10 0.88
CA THR A 15 10.31 10.66 0.19
C THR A 15 10.63 10.27 -1.26
N ASN A 16 9.60 9.99 -2.07
CA ASN A 16 9.68 9.86 -3.53
C ASN A 16 8.42 10.44 -4.18
N ILE A 17 8.40 10.52 -5.52
CA ILE A 17 7.28 11.15 -6.24
C ILE A 17 5.94 10.48 -5.96
N VAL A 18 5.92 9.15 -5.80
CA VAL A 18 4.69 8.39 -5.54
C VAL A 18 4.19 8.68 -4.12
N GLN A 19 5.08 8.62 -3.13
CA GLN A 19 4.76 8.91 -1.73
C GLN A 19 4.31 10.36 -1.54
N ALA A 20 4.96 11.31 -2.21
CA ALA A 20 4.58 12.72 -2.16
C ALA A 20 3.19 12.94 -2.76
N PHE A 21 2.92 12.37 -3.93
CA PHE A 21 1.62 12.45 -4.58
C PHE A 21 0.50 11.81 -3.74
N VAL A 22 0.71 10.58 -3.27
CA VAL A 22 -0.29 9.87 -2.45
C VAL A 22 -0.57 10.63 -1.15
N ARG A 23 0.45 11.23 -0.51
CA ARG A 23 0.25 12.06 0.69
C ARG A 23 -0.62 13.28 0.40
N LEU A 24 -0.39 13.98 -0.71
CA LEU A 24 -1.20 15.14 -1.11
C LEU A 24 -2.67 14.77 -1.35
N GLU A 25 -2.92 13.61 -1.96
CA GLU A 25 -4.29 13.14 -2.23
C GLU A 25 -4.98 12.59 -0.97
N THR A 26 -4.21 12.06 -0.01
CA THR A 26 -4.75 11.43 1.20
C THR A 26 -5.06 12.46 2.29
N PHE A 27 -4.21 13.48 2.44
CA PHE A 27 -4.36 14.52 3.46
C PHE A 27 -4.48 15.89 2.79
N PRO A 28 -5.67 16.52 2.83
CA PRO A 28 -5.84 17.90 2.42
C PRO A 28 -4.89 18.83 3.20
N GLN A 29 -4.51 19.96 2.57
CA GLN A 29 -3.41 20.86 3.00
C GLN A 29 -3.49 21.45 4.43
N ASP A 30 -4.53 21.18 5.21
CA ASP A 30 -4.76 21.75 6.54
C ASP A 30 -4.85 20.71 7.67
N GLU A 31 -4.69 19.41 7.38
CA GLU A 31 -4.78 18.37 8.40
C GLU A 31 -3.39 18.06 8.99
N PRO A 32 -3.17 18.16 10.31
CA PRO A 32 -1.88 17.88 10.91
C PRO A 32 -1.51 16.41 10.69
N ILE A 33 -0.57 16.18 9.77
CA ILE A 33 0.10 14.90 9.54
C ILE A 33 0.93 14.60 10.79
N SER A 34 0.33 14.00 11.82
CA SER A 34 1.04 13.71 13.07
C SER A 34 0.85 12.28 13.57
N ASP A 35 0.07 11.44 12.87
CA ASP A 35 0.00 10.02 13.22
C ASP A 35 1.07 9.22 12.45
N GLU A 36 2.15 8.87 13.14
CA GLU A 36 3.23 8.01 12.62
C GLU A 36 2.71 6.68 12.06
N ARG A 37 1.55 6.20 12.52
CA ARG A 37 0.91 4.98 11.99
C ARG A 37 0.46 5.18 10.55
N HIS A 38 -0.12 6.35 10.24
CA HIS A 38 -0.56 6.65 8.88
C HIS A 38 0.63 6.87 7.94
N ALA A 39 1.73 7.47 8.43
CA ALA A 39 2.95 7.64 7.65
C ALA A 39 3.54 6.28 7.24
N THR A 40 3.63 5.33 8.18
CA THR A 40 4.10 3.97 7.92
C THR A 40 3.19 3.22 6.95
N LEU A 41 1.87 3.33 7.14
CA LEU A 41 0.88 2.72 6.25
C LEU A 41 0.99 3.24 4.81
N ILE A 42 1.15 4.55 4.64
CA ILE A 42 1.29 5.16 3.30
C ILE A 42 2.56 4.68 2.60
N VAL A 43 3.68 4.62 3.30
CA VAL A 43 4.94 4.11 2.74
C VAL A 43 4.75 2.67 2.26
N MET A 44 4.20 1.80 3.11
CA MET A 44 3.90 0.40 2.77
C MET A 44 2.97 0.28 1.56
N LEU A 45 1.90 1.08 1.51
CA LEU A 45 0.95 1.07 0.39
C LEU A 45 1.61 1.55 -0.91
N CYS A 46 2.44 2.59 -0.85
CA CYS A 46 3.18 3.08 -2.03
C CYS A 46 4.11 2.00 -2.58
N GLU A 47 4.87 1.31 -1.72
CA GLU A 47 5.74 0.21 -2.14
C GLU A 47 4.96 -0.94 -2.78
N PHE A 48 3.83 -1.31 -2.16
CA PHE A 48 2.92 -2.32 -2.70
C PHE A 48 2.43 -1.94 -4.10
N PHE A 49 1.86 -0.74 -4.26
CA PHE A 49 1.29 -0.28 -5.52
C PHE A 49 2.32 -0.02 -6.61
N VAL A 50 3.55 0.38 -6.28
CA VAL A 50 4.64 0.51 -7.28
C VAL A 50 5.04 -0.86 -7.84
N SER A 51 5.04 -1.90 -7.01
CA SER A 51 5.40 -3.25 -7.45
C SER A 51 4.28 -4.00 -8.17
N LEU A 52 3.02 -3.64 -7.91
CA LEU A 52 1.85 -4.41 -8.32
C LEU A 52 1.65 -4.46 -9.86
N PRO A 53 1.75 -3.37 -10.63
CA PRO A 53 1.52 -3.40 -12.08
C PRO A 53 2.44 -4.38 -12.80
N LYS A 54 3.74 -4.35 -12.49
CA LYS A 54 4.72 -5.24 -13.11
C LYS A 54 4.38 -6.71 -12.84
N LYS A 55 4.12 -7.06 -11.57
CA LYS A 55 3.76 -8.44 -11.17
C LYS A 55 2.46 -8.90 -11.82
N LEU A 56 1.47 -8.02 -11.93
CA LEU A 56 0.20 -8.35 -12.59
C LEU A 56 0.39 -8.60 -14.07
N ILE A 57 1.19 -7.79 -14.77
CA ILE A 57 1.52 -8.02 -16.18
C ILE A 57 2.20 -9.38 -16.35
N GLU A 58 3.22 -9.67 -15.54
CA GLU A 58 3.92 -10.97 -15.58
C GLU A 58 2.98 -12.17 -15.38
N VAL A 59 2.01 -12.05 -14.48
CA VAL A 59 1.01 -13.11 -14.24
C VAL A 59 0.04 -13.23 -15.42
N LEU A 60 -0.41 -12.12 -16.00
CA LEU A 60 -1.32 -12.13 -17.14
C LEU A 60 -0.64 -12.68 -18.40
N ASP A 61 0.62 -12.30 -18.65
CA ASP A 61 1.43 -12.81 -19.76
C ASP A 61 1.68 -14.33 -19.64
N ALA A 62 1.68 -14.87 -18.42
CA ALA A 62 1.84 -16.30 -18.17
C ALA A 62 0.56 -17.13 -18.33
N LEU A 63 -0.61 -16.48 -18.45
CA LEU A 63 -1.87 -17.17 -18.71
C LEU A 63 -2.04 -17.37 -20.22
N ASP A 64 -1.86 -18.61 -20.67
CA ASP A 64 -2.10 -18.97 -22.07
C ASP A 64 -3.53 -18.58 -22.49
N GLY A 65 -3.64 -17.79 -23.56
CA GLY A 65 -4.91 -17.44 -24.19
C GLY A 65 -5.53 -16.10 -23.80
N LEU A 66 -4.84 -15.25 -23.02
CA LEU A 66 -5.23 -13.85 -22.86
C LEU A 66 -4.67 -13.02 -24.03
N ASP A 67 -5.54 -12.43 -24.85
CA ASP A 67 -5.13 -11.48 -25.91
C ASP A 67 -5.08 -10.03 -25.40
N GLY A 68 -5.40 -9.83 -24.13
CA GLY A 68 -5.37 -8.53 -23.45
C GLY A 68 -6.71 -7.78 -23.53
N SER A 69 -7.70 -8.29 -24.27
CA SER A 69 -9.05 -7.70 -24.35
C SER A 69 -9.88 -7.95 -23.08
N GLU A 70 -9.44 -8.87 -22.22
CA GLU A 70 -10.13 -9.25 -20.99
C GLU A 70 -9.89 -8.25 -19.85
N VAL A 71 -8.79 -7.48 -19.90
CA VAL A 71 -8.44 -6.49 -18.87
C VAL A 71 -9.30 -5.24 -19.03
N ARG A 72 -10.16 -5.00 -18.04
CA ARG A 72 -11.17 -3.94 -18.06
C ARG A 72 -10.91 -2.88 -16.99
N LYS A 73 -11.07 -1.60 -17.34
CA LYS A 73 -10.88 -0.47 -16.38
C LYS A 73 -11.80 -0.60 -15.17
N GLU A 74 -12.97 -1.19 -15.37
CA GLU A 74 -14.00 -1.46 -14.37
C GLU A 74 -13.50 -2.38 -13.24
N TRP A 75 -12.42 -3.13 -13.44
CA TRP A 75 -11.81 -3.98 -12.40
C TRP A 75 -11.13 -3.17 -11.30
N ALA A 76 -10.80 -1.89 -11.54
CA ALA A 76 -10.09 -1.07 -10.57
C ALA A 76 -10.80 -1.00 -9.20
N SER A 77 -12.12 -0.74 -9.19
CA SER A 77 -12.87 -0.62 -7.92
C SER A 77 -13.01 -1.96 -7.17
N PRO A 78 -13.40 -3.08 -7.80
CA PRO A 78 -13.40 -4.39 -7.16
C PRO A 78 -12.03 -4.79 -6.60
N LEU A 79 -10.95 -4.58 -7.34
CA LEU A 79 -9.59 -4.89 -6.90
C LEU A 79 -9.17 -4.03 -5.71
N GLN A 80 -9.46 -2.73 -5.75
CA GLN A 80 -9.21 -1.83 -4.62
C GLN A 80 -9.92 -2.32 -3.34
N LYS A 81 -11.19 -2.72 -3.43
CA LYS A 81 -11.95 -3.27 -2.29
C LYS A 81 -11.32 -4.56 -1.75
N ALA A 82 -10.87 -5.45 -2.64
CA ALA A 82 -10.22 -6.68 -2.25
C ALA A 82 -8.90 -6.42 -1.49
N VAL A 83 -8.10 -5.46 -1.96
CA VAL A 83 -6.85 -5.05 -1.28
C VAL A 83 -7.15 -4.46 0.10
N ILE A 84 -8.12 -3.54 0.21
CA ILE A 84 -8.51 -2.94 1.50
C ILE A 84 -8.92 -4.02 2.50
N LYS A 85 -9.79 -4.94 2.08
CA LYS A 85 -10.23 -6.05 2.94
C LYS A 85 -9.05 -6.91 3.39
N ARG A 86 -8.16 -7.29 2.48
CA ARG A 86 -7.01 -8.13 2.78
C ARG A 86 -6.08 -7.48 3.80
N VAL A 87 -5.82 -6.18 3.67
CA VAL A 87 -5.00 -5.42 4.63
C VAL A 87 -5.67 -5.38 6.01
N ALA A 88 -6.98 -5.13 6.07
CA ALA A 88 -7.73 -5.13 7.33
C ALA A 88 -7.68 -6.49 8.04
N ASP A 89 -7.91 -7.57 7.30
CA ASP A 89 -7.89 -8.94 7.83
C ASP A 89 -6.51 -9.29 8.43
N GLU A 90 -5.41 -8.90 7.77
CA GLU A 90 -4.06 -9.14 8.26
C GLU A 90 -3.74 -8.33 9.54
N VAL A 91 -4.16 -7.07 9.60
CA VAL A 91 -4.00 -6.23 10.81
C VAL A 91 -4.80 -6.81 11.99
N MET A 92 -6.02 -7.27 11.74
CA MET A 92 -6.85 -7.94 12.76
C MET A 92 -6.18 -9.22 13.26
N ALA A 93 -5.69 -10.08 12.37
CA ALA A 93 -5.01 -11.32 12.74
C ALA A 93 -3.77 -11.08 13.60
N VAL A 94 -2.98 -10.04 13.29
CA VAL A 94 -1.83 -9.62 14.11
C VAL A 94 -2.28 -9.15 15.50
N THR A 95 -3.37 -8.39 15.57
CA THR A 95 -3.91 -7.85 16.83
C THR A 95 -4.45 -8.96 17.72
N GLU A 96 -5.22 -9.90 17.15
CA GLU A 96 -5.72 -11.08 17.86
C GLU A 96 -4.59 -11.96 18.38
N ARG A 97 -3.54 -12.16 17.57
CA ARG A 97 -2.36 -12.93 17.99
C ARG A 97 -1.69 -12.28 19.20
N ARG A 98 -1.53 -10.95 19.20
CA ARG A 98 -0.96 -10.21 20.34
C ARG A 98 -1.83 -10.35 21.59
N ALA A 99 -3.15 -10.24 21.45
CA ALA A 99 -4.08 -10.40 22.57
C ALA A 99 -4.00 -11.80 23.21
N ARG A 100 -3.91 -12.86 22.38
CA ARG A 100 -3.73 -14.23 22.88
C ARG A 100 -2.42 -14.43 23.64
N LEU A 101 -1.32 -13.84 23.16
CA LEU A 101 -0.02 -13.94 23.84
C LEU A 101 -0.03 -13.19 25.17
N ALA A 102 -0.61 -11.99 25.23
CA ALA A 102 -0.74 -11.23 26.47
C ALA A 102 -1.55 -11.97 27.54
N GLN A 103 -2.66 -12.61 27.16
CA GLN A 103 -3.47 -13.44 28.07
C GLN A 103 -2.74 -14.72 28.52
N SER A 104 -1.85 -15.26 27.70
CA SER A 104 -1.03 -16.42 28.07
C SER A 104 0.06 -16.04 29.06
N ASP A 105 0.69 -14.87 28.91
CA ASP A 105 1.74 -14.39 29.81
C ASP A 105 1.19 -14.05 31.21
N ASP A 106 -0.04 -13.51 31.28
CA ASP A 106 -0.75 -13.26 32.55
C ASP A 106 -1.11 -14.57 33.31
N PHE A 107 -1.14 -15.72 32.62
CA PHE A 107 -1.44 -17.02 33.24
C PHE A 107 -0.21 -17.66 33.90
N TYR A 108 0.99 -17.12 33.67
CA TYR A 108 2.26 -17.61 34.21
C TYR A 108 2.85 -16.73 35.34
N LEU A 109 2.06 -15.79 35.87
CA LEU A 109 2.35 -14.98 37.07
C LEU A 109 1.36 -15.30 38.20
#